data_AF-A0A7C1PB20-F1
#
_entry.id   AF-A0A7C1PB20-F1
#
_cell.length_a   1.000
_cell.length_b   1.000
_cell.length_c   1.000
_cell.angle_alpha   90.00
_cell.angle_beta   90.00
_cell.angle_gamma   90.00
#
_symmetry.space_group_name_H-M   'P 1'
#
loop_
_entity.id
_entity.type
_entity.pdbx_description
1 polymer ?
#
loop_
_entity_poly.entity_id
_entity_poly.type
_entity_poly.pdbx_seq_one_letter_code
_entity_poly.pdbx_strand_id
1 'polypeptide(L)'
;MAVKVYIPTPFRRLTGNRVHVEADGRTVAEVLADLIRRFPALGELIFDAERRIPAHVNVYLNNREIHSLDGPETPVQDGDEVAVIPAIAGGMQTPMPRSAGRGAHTWRTE
;
A
#
# COMPACT_ATOMS: atom_id res chain seq x y z
N MET A 1 -6.08 -0.87 -21.59
CA MET A 1 -5.45 0.40 -21.16
C MET A 1 -4.68 0.02 -19.92
N ALA A 2 -3.36 -0.08 -20.04
CA ALA A 2 -2.54 -0.62 -18.97
C ALA A 2 -2.17 0.49 -17.99
N VAL A 3 -2.73 0.40 -16.78
CA VAL A 3 -2.42 1.29 -15.66
C VAL A 3 -1.50 0.54 -14.71
N LYS A 4 -0.48 1.22 -14.20
CA LYS A 4 0.43 0.64 -13.20
C LYS A 4 -0.14 0.85 -11.82
N VAL A 5 -0.31 -0.23 -11.07
CA VAL A 5 -0.72 -0.16 -9.68
C VAL A 5 0.49 -0.38 -8.76
N TYR A 6 0.85 0.63 -7.97
CA TYR A 6 1.90 0.53 -6.96
C TYR A 6 1.40 -0.26 -5.74
N ILE A 7 2.20 -1.28 -5.36
CA ILE A 7 1.92 -2.19 -4.26
C ILE A 7 2.91 -1.93 -3.10
N PRO A 8 2.43 -1.40 -1.96
CA PRO A 8 3.27 -1.12 -0.81
C PRO A 8 3.75 -2.42 -0.15
N THR A 9 4.87 -2.34 0.57
CA THR A 9 5.55 -3.50 1.18
C THR A 9 4.63 -4.48 1.92
N PRO A 10 3.65 -4.03 2.76
CA PRO A 10 2.76 -4.95 3.46
C PRO A 10 1.93 -5.85 2.54
N PHE A 11 1.64 -5.39 1.31
CA PHE A 11 0.78 -6.06 0.35
C PHE A 11 1.56 -6.89 -0.68
N ARG A 12 2.88 -6.68 -0.82
CA ARG A 12 3.72 -7.33 -1.84
C ARG A 12 3.66 -8.85 -1.80
N ARG A 13 3.51 -9.46 -0.62
CA ARG A 13 3.40 -10.93 -0.51
C ARG A 13 2.17 -11.48 -1.24
N LEU A 14 1.11 -10.69 -1.38
CA LEU A 14 -0.13 -11.07 -2.06
C LEU A 14 -0.05 -10.90 -3.58
N THR A 15 0.93 -10.14 -4.07
CA THR A 15 1.14 -9.84 -5.50
C THR A 15 2.40 -10.51 -6.06
N GLY A 16 2.90 -11.55 -5.41
CA GLY A 16 4.11 -12.28 -5.84
C GLY A 16 5.39 -11.44 -5.71
N ASN A 17 5.47 -10.62 -4.67
CA ASN A 17 6.57 -9.70 -4.37
C ASN A 17 6.81 -8.62 -5.43
N ARG A 18 5.80 -8.30 -6.25
CA ARG A 18 5.89 -7.25 -7.25
C ARG A 18 5.63 -5.87 -6.65
N VAL A 19 6.47 -4.91 -7.00
CA VAL A 19 6.30 -3.49 -6.60
C VAL A 19 5.20 -2.83 -7.42
N HIS A 20 5.07 -3.21 -8.69
CA HIS A 20 4.02 -2.75 -9.58
C HIS A 20 3.33 -3.95 -10.21
N VAL A 21 2.01 -3.84 -10.36
CA VAL A 21 1.21 -4.77 -11.15
C VAL A 21 0.43 -3.97 -12.17
N GLU A 22 0.21 -4.56 -13.34
CA GLU A 22 -0.64 -3.93 -14.35
C GLU A 22 -2.11 -4.25 -14.03
N ALA A 23 -2.99 -3.31 -14.32
CA ALA A 23 -4.44 -3.49 -14.27
C ALA A 23 -5.09 -2.65 -15.37
N ASP A 24 -6.25 -3.10 -15.83
CA ASP A 24 -7.01 -2.43 -16.89
C ASP A 24 -8.25 -1.72 -16.33
N GLY A 25 -8.53 -0.53 -16.84
CA GLY A 25 -9.72 0.24 -16.49
C GLY A 25 -9.74 1.62 -17.14
N ARG A 26 -10.90 2.26 -17.16
CA ARG A 26 -11.10 3.66 -17.60
C ARG A 26 -11.20 4.63 -16.44
N THR A 27 -11.48 4.13 -15.23
CA THR A 27 -11.50 4.88 -13.98
C THR A 27 -10.71 4.16 -12.90
N VAL A 28 -10.38 4.87 -11.82
CA VAL A 28 -9.71 4.27 -10.65
C VAL A 28 -10.52 3.09 -10.09
N ALA A 29 -11.86 3.20 -10.03
CA ALA A 29 -12.72 2.12 -9.58
C ALA A 29 -12.60 0.86 -10.45
N GLU A 30 -12.57 1.02 -11.78
CA GLU A 30 -12.39 -0.10 -12.71
C GLU A 30 -11.01 -0.74 -12.56
N VAL A 31 -9.95 0.07 -12.43
CA VAL A 31 -8.58 -0.41 -12.20
C VAL A 31 -8.49 -1.22 -10.90
N LEU A 32 -9.08 -0.74 -9.81
CA LEU A 32 -9.12 -1.47 -8.55
C LEU A 32 -9.96 -2.74 -8.66
N ALA A 33 -11.07 -2.72 -9.40
CA ALA A 33 -11.88 -3.91 -9.62
C ALA A 33 -11.11 -5.00 -10.39
N ASP A 34 -10.35 -4.64 -11.44
CA ASP A 34 -9.50 -5.58 -12.16
C ASP A 34 -8.35 -6.10 -11.28
N LEU A 35 -7.75 -5.22 -10.47
CA LEU A 35 -6.72 -5.60 -9.49
C LEU A 35 -7.23 -6.67 -8.52
N ILE A 36 -8.41 -6.50 -7.93
CA ILE A 36 -9.00 -7.50 -7.01
C ILE A 36 -9.31 -8.80 -7.74
N ARG A 37 -9.83 -8.72 -8.97
CA ARG A 37 -10.13 -9.90 -9.79
C ARG A 37 -8.88 -10.75 -10.01
N ARG A 38 -7.71 -10.11 -10.16
CA ARG A 38 -6.40 -10.76 -10.31
C ARG A 38 -5.79 -11.19 -8.97
N PHE A 39 -6.03 -10.44 -7.90
CA PHE A 39 -5.49 -10.67 -6.56
C PHE A 39 -6.61 -10.59 -5.49
N PRO A 40 -7.45 -11.63 -5.35
CA PRO A 40 -8.62 -11.57 -4.46
C PRO A 40 -8.27 -11.28 -2.99
N ALA A 41 -7.17 -11.85 -2.50
CA ALA A 41 -6.68 -11.66 -1.14
C ALA A 41 -6.27 -10.19 -0.85
N LEU A 42 -5.93 -9.42 -1.88
CA LEU A 42 -5.65 -7.99 -1.74
C LEU A 42 -6.94 -7.19 -1.56
N GLY A 43 -8.05 -7.66 -2.15
CA GLY A 43 -9.36 -7.02 -2.03
C GLY A 43 -9.84 -6.92 -0.58
N GLU A 44 -9.58 -7.94 0.25
CA GLU A 44 -9.93 -7.93 1.68
C GLU A 44 -9.16 -6.88 2.50
N LEU A 45 -8.05 -6.36 1.98
CA LEU A 45 -7.25 -5.32 2.62
C LEU A 45 -7.53 -3.92 2.08
N ILE A 46 -8.00 -3.81 0.84
CA ILE A 46 -8.29 -2.54 0.16
C ILE A 46 -9.76 -2.13 0.34
N PHE A 47 -10.67 -3.11 0.48
CA PHE A 47 -12.11 -2.89 0.56
C PHE A 47 -12.69 -3.40 1.87
N ASP A 48 -13.75 -2.75 2.33
CA ASP A 48 -14.58 -3.24 3.43
C ASP A 48 -15.61 -4.28 2.95
N ALA A 49 -16.43 -4.78 3.88
CA ALA A 49 -17.50 -5.73 3.60
C ALA A 49 -18.57 -5.18 2.62
N GLU A 50 -18.68 -3.86 2.47
CA GLU A 50 -19.61 -3.18 1.57
C GLU A 50 -18.96 -2.82 0.22
N ARG A 51 -17.73 -3.29 -0.04
CA ARG A 51 -16.92 -3.00 -1.24
C ARG A 51 -16.61 -1.51 -1.41
N ARG A 52 -16.44 -0.79 -0.31
CA ARG A 52 -16.00 0.60 -0.26
C ARG A 52 -14.54 0.68 0.15
N ILE A 53 -13.84 1.71 -0.31
CA ILE A 53 -12.48 2.02 0.13
C ILE A 53 -12.58 2.61 1.54
N PRO A 54 -12.06 1.96 2.57
CA PRO A 54 -12.17 2.44 3.94
C PRO A 54 -11.21 3.61 4.16
N ALA A 55 -11.52 4.48 5.13
CA ALA A 55 -10.73 5.69 5.43
C ALA A 55 -9.26 5.44 5.83
N HIS A 56 -8.90 4.19 6.12
CA HIS A 56 -7.51 3.81 6.43
C HIS A 56 -6.72 3.38 5.17
N VAL A 57 -7.29 3.50 3.97
CA VAL A 57 -6.64 3.24 2.69
C VAL A 57 -6.73 4.50 1.85
N ASN A 58 -5.56 5.05 1.51
CA ASN A 58 -5.45 6.21 0.64
C ASN A 58 -5.12 5.74 -0.76
N VAL A 59 -5.82 6.30 -1.74
CA VAL A 59 -5.59 6.00 -3.16
C VAL A 59 -5.15 7.27 -3.88
N TYR A 60 -4.10 7.14 -4.68
CA TYR A 60 -3.53 8.23 -5.45
C TYR A 60 -3.50 7.87 -6.93
N LEU A 61 -3.74 8.86 -7.79
CA LEU A 61 -3.48 8.80 -9.23
C LEU A 61 -2.36 9.78 -9.56
N ASN A 62 -1.22 9.30 -10.07
CA ASN A 62 -0.04 10.10 -10.40
C ASN A 62 0.33 11.09 -9.27
N ASN A 63 0.44 10.59 -8.04
CA ASN A 63 0.75 11.35 -6.82
C ASN A 63 -0.32 12.35 -6.35
N ARG A 64 -1.52 12.33 -6.93
CA ARG A 64 -2.66 13.15 -6.49
C ARG A 64 -3.70 12.28 -5.81
N GLU A 65 -4.16 12.70 -4.63
CA GLU A 65 -5.18 11.95 -3.90
C GLU A 65 -6.52 12.00 -4.63
N ILE A 66 -7.17 10.84 -4.80
CA ILE A 66 -8.42 10.76 -5.57
C ILE A 66 -9.58 11.51 -4.92
N HIS A 67 -9.59 11.68 -3.59
CA HIS A 67 -10.60 12.48 -2.88
C HIS A 67 -10.55 13.97 -3.22
N SER A 68 -9.40 14.46 -3.72
CA SER A 68 -9.24 15.82 -4.24
C SER A 68 -9.53 15.92 -5.74
N LEU A 69 -9.93 14.83 -6.38
CA LEU A 69 -10.31 14.70 -7.79
C LEU A 69 -11.81 14.31 -7.86
N ASP A 70 -12.17 13.35 -8.72
CA ASP A 70 -13.52 12.79 -8.85
C ASP A 70 -13.67 11.48 -8.04
N GLY A 71 -12.83 11.26 -7.04
CA GLY A 71 -12.86 10.05 -6.21
C GLY A 71 -12.63 8.78 -7.02
N PRO A 72 -13.36 7.68 -6.75
CA PRO A 72 -13.26 6.43 -7.50
C PRO A 72 -13.61 6.57 -8.99
N GLU A 73 -14.38 7.59 -9.37
CA GLU A 73 -14.76 7.84 -10.76
C GLU A 73 -13.69 8.63 -11.54
N THR A 74 -12.58 9.00 -10.89
CA THR A 74 -11.47 9.69 -11.55
C THR A 74 -11.02 8.91 -12.79
N PRO A 75 -11.04 9.52 -13.98
CA PRO A 75 -10.63 8.85 -15.21
C PRO A 75 -9.12 8.60 -15.22
N VAL A 76 -8.73 7.47 -15.79
CA VAL A 76 -7.31 7.06 -15.93
C VAL A 76 -6.94 6.91 -17.41
N GLN A 77 -5.68 7.14 -17.71
CA GLN A 77 -5.10 7.01 -19.04
C GLN A 77 -4.04 5.91 -19.08
N ASP A 78 -3.70 5.48 -20.29
CA ASP A 78 -2.63 4.49 -20.48
C ASP A 78 -1.30 5.05 -19.98
N GLY A 79 -0.59 4.26 -19.16
CA GLY A 79 0.66 4.67 -18.54
C GLY A 79 0.52 5.43 -17.21
N ASP A 80 -0.71 5.73 -16.76
CA ASP A 80 -0.94 6.29 -15.43
C ASP A 80 -0.51 5.33 -14.31
N GLU A 81 -0.19 5.90 -13.15
CA GLU A 81 0.11 5.16 -11.93
C GLU A 81 -0.95 5.38 -10.86
N VAL A 82 -1.53 4.28 -10.38
CA VAL A 82 -2.44 4.25 -9.22
C VAL A 82 -1.67 3.68 -8.02
N ALA A 83 -1.60 4.42 -6.92
CA ALA A 83 -0.98 3.93 -5.70
C ALA A 83 -2.02 3.66 -4.61
N VAL A 84 -1.97 2.47 -4.01
CA VAL A 84 -2.82 2.10 -2.88
C VAL A 84 -1.95 2.06 -1.62
N ILE A 85 -2.14 3.01 -0.71
CA ILE A 85 -1.29 3.18 0.47
C ILE A 85 -2.14 3.03 1.72
N PRO A 86 -1.89 2.02 2.57
CA PRO A 86 -2.53 1.96 3.88
C PRO A 86 -2.04 3.12 4.74
N ALA A 87 -2.94 3.76 5.49
CA ALA A 87 -2.64 4.87 6.40
C ALA A 87 -1.60 4.49 7.48
N ILE A 88 -1.36 3.19 7.69
CA ILE A 88 -0.38 2.62 8.63
C ILE A 88 1.02 2.48 7.99
N ALA A 89 1.22 2.87 6.72
CA ALA A 89 2.51 2.74 6.00
C ALA A 89 3.66 3.63 6.54
N GLY A 90 3.51 4.21 7.73
CA GLY A 90 4.55 4.90 8.47
C GLY A 90 5.44 3.93 9.25
N GLY A 91 6.50 3.43 8.60
CA GLY A 91 7.72 2.97 9.26
C GLY A 91 7.71 1.53 9.76
N MET A 92 8.45 0.67 9.08
CA MET A 92 9.04 -0.51 9.71
C MET A 92 9.82 -0.02 10.93
N GLN A 93 9.30 -0.29 12.13
CA GLN A 93 10.17 -0.41 13.30
C GLN A 93 11.11 -1.56 12.97
N THR A 94 12.30 -1.24 12.45
CA THR A 94 13.44 -2.12 12.65
C THR A 94 13.45 -2.40 14.15
N PRO A 95 13.25 -3.64 14.62
CA PRO A 95 13.54 -3.92 16.01
C PRO A 95 15.03 -3.61 16.15
N MET A 96 15.37 -2.49 16.80
CA MET A 96 16.74 -2.27 17.24
C MET A 96 17.08 -3.53 18.03
N PRO A 97 18.16 -4.26 17.70
CA PRO A 97 18.61 -5.32 18.56
C PRO A 97 18.87 -4.68 19.91
N ARG A 98 18.04 -5.00 20.91
CA ARG A 98 18.36 -4.69 22.30
C ARG A 98 19.68 -5.39 22.53
N SER A 99 20.75 -4.61 22.69
CA SER A 99 22.05 -5.10 23.12
C SER A 99 21.87 -5.71 24.51
N ALA A 100 21.54 -6.99 24.53
CA ALA A 100 21.62 -7.82 25.71
C ALA A 100 23.11 -8.04 26.02
N GLY A 101 23.58 -7.39 27.07
CA GLY A 101 24.56 -7.91 28.03
C GLY A 101 25.99 -8.12 27.56
N ARG A 102 26.91 -7.31 28.10
CA ARG A 102 28.23 -7.66 28.67
C ARG A 102 28.60 -6.42 29.50
N GLY A 103 28.67 -6.44 30.82
CA GLY A 103 29.54 -7.25 31.66
C GLY A 103 30.17 -6.27 32.66
N ALA A 104 30.25 -6.67 33.92
CA ALA A 104 30.59 -5.83 35.06
C ALA A 104 31.91 -5.05 34.92
N HIS A 105 31.90 -3.77 35.29
CA HIS A 105 33.10 -3.09 35.76
C HIS A 105 32.80 -2.37 37.08
N THR A 106 33.47 -2.86 38.11
CA THR A 106 33.46 -2.44 39.50
C THR A 106 33.94 -1.00 39.64
N TRP A 107 33.16 -0.14 40.30
CA TRP A 107 33.68 1.12 40.82
C TRP A 107 34.46 0.82 42.10
N ARG A 108 35.77 1.03 42.06
CA ARG A 108 36.63 1.09 43.26
C ARG A 108 36.92 2.57 43.51
N THR A 109 36.57 3.01 44.72
CA THR A 109 36.88 4.29 45.33
C THR A 109 38.37 4.50 45.49
N GLU A 110 38.83 5.72 45.20
CA GLU A 110 39.88 6.43 45.95
C GLU A 110 39.43 7.88 46.11
#